data_AF-A0A081BRG5-F1
#
_entry.id   AF-A0A081BRG5-F1
#
_cell.length_a   1.000
_cell.length_b   1.000
_cell.length_c   1.000
_cell.angle_alpha   90.00
_cell.angle_beta   90.00
_cell.angle_gamma   90.00
#
_symmetry.space_group_name_H-M   'P 1'
#
loop_
_entity.id
_entity.type
_entity.pdbx_description
1 polymer ?
#
loop_
_entity_poly.entity_id
_entity_poly.type
_entity_poly.pdbx_seq_one_letter_code
_entity_poly.pdbx_strand_id
1 'polypeptide(L)'
;MGRKWQCEWQHSQEEVFQAYHQAADPRLRTRLQALWLLRDGRSLEEVASLTGMAYRTVQPWVRWYRQGGLTEVTCHRQGGGSPAKLTAAQTQALKAQADTGAFRTRWDAMQWGLDQ
;
A
#
# COMPACT_ATOMS: atom_id res chain seq x y z
N MET A 1 -21.62 21.08 -9.10
CA MET A 1 -21.89 19.95 -8.19
C MET A 1 -21.49 18.68 -8.92
N GLY A 2 -20.40 18.05 -8.47
CA GLY A 2 -19.92 16.79 -9.05
C GLY A 2 -20.91 15.64 -8.82
N ARG A 3 -20.93 14.68 -9.74
CA ARG A 3 -21.77 13.48 -9.63
C ARG A 3 -21.39 12.70 -8.36
N LYS A 4 -22.40 12.38 -7.52
CA LYS A 4 -22.20 11.49 -6.37
C LYS A 4 -21.69 10.14 -6.86
N TRP A 5 -20.64 9.65 -6.22
CA TRP A 5 -20.11 8.33 -6.54
C TRP A 5 -20.97 7.27 -5.87
N GLN A 6 -21.41 6.29 -6.66
CA GLN A 6 -22.17 5.14 -6.19
C GLN A 6 -21.37 3.87 -6.53
N CYS A 7 -21.24 2.98 -5.54
CA CYS A 7 -20.70 1.65 -5.70
C CYS A 7 -21.38 0.71 -4.71
N GLU A 8 -21.31 -0.60 -4.99
CA GLU A 8 -21.55 -1.62 -3.97
C GLU A 8 -20.41 -1.55 -2.96
N TRP A 9 -20.74 -1.17 -1.74
CA TRP A 9 -19.77 -1.03 -0.67
C TRP A 9 -19.57 -2.39 -0.01
N GLN A 10 -18.33 -2.90 -0.06
CA GLN A 10 -17.95 -4.11 0.66
C GLN A 10 -17.83 -3.90 2.19
N HIS A 11 -17.61 -2.66 2.62
CA HIS A 11 -17.36 -2.28 4.00
C HIS A 11 -18.39 -1.25 4.48
N SER A 12 -18.74 -1.30 5.77
CA SER A 12 -19.57 -0.30 6.42
C SER A 12 -18.85 1.04 6.57
N GLN A 13 -19.59 2.09 6.90
CA GLN A 13 -18.99 3.40 7.16
C GLN A 13 -18.05 3.36 8.37
N GLU A 14 -18.41 2.58 9.39
CA GLU A 14 -17.64 2.37 10.61
C GLU A 14 -16.33 1.63 10.32
N GLU A 15 -16.34 0.59 9.49
CA GLU A 15 -15.13 -0.17 9.13
C GLU A 15 -14.11 0.71 8.41
N VAL A 16 -14.55 1.51 7.43
CA VAL A 16 -13.68 2.44 6.70
C VAL A 16 -13.16 3.53 7.64
N PHE A 17 -14.01 4.02 8.57
CA PHE A 17 -13.59 5.00 9.57
C PHE A 17 -12.54 4.45 10.53
N GLN A 18 -12.71 3.22 11.01
CA GLN A 18 -11.73 2.56 11.88
C GLN A 18 -10.40 2.36 11.16
N ALA A 19 -10.42 1.90 9.90
CA ALA A 19 -9.21 1.77 9.10
C ALA A 19 -8.49 3.12 8.92
N TYR A 20 -9.24 4.19 8.64
CA TYR A 20 -8.71 5.56 8.57
C TYR A 20 -8.04 5.99 9.89
N HIS A 21 -8.71 5.76 11.02
CA HIS A 21 -8.22 6.15 12.34
C HIS A 21 -6.95 5.38 12.75
N GLN A 22 -6.89 4.09 12.43
CA GLN A 22 -5.77 3.21 12.76
C GLN A 22 -4.56 3.35 11.82
N ALA A 23 -4.74 3.90 10.62
CA ALA A 23 -3.65 4.06 9.67
C ALA A 23 -2.57 5.02 10.19
N ALA A 24 -1.35 4.51 10.32
CA ALA A 24 -0.18 5.29 10.73
C ALA A 24 0.50 6.03 9.57
N ASP A 25 0.51 5.44 8.36
CA ASP A 25 1.08 6.08 7.17
C ASP A 25 0.17 7.25 6.73
N PRO A 26 0.67 8.50 6.70
CA PRO A 26 -0.11 9.67 6.29
C PRO A 26 -0.74 9.52 4.90
N ARG A 27 -0.04 8.88 3.94
CA ARG A 27 -0.56 8.69 2.59
C ARG A 27 -1.71 7.71 2.57
N LEU A 28 -1.59 6.63 3.33
CA LEU A 28 -2.66 5.65 3.49
C LEU A 28 -3.86 6.27 4.20
N ARG A 29 -3.61 7.06 5.26
CA ARG A 29 -4.63 7.80 5.98
C ARG A 29 -5.42 8.71 5.05
N THR A 30 -4.78 9.49 4.17
CA THR A 30 -5.49 10.34 3.19
C THR A 30 -6.38 9.53 2.24
N ARG A 31 -5.92 8.35 1.79
CA ARG A 31 -6.74 7.47 0.92
C ARG A 31 -7.97 6.94 1.64
N LEU A 32 -7.79 6.49 2.87
CA LEU A 32 -8.89 5.95 3.69
C LEU A 32 -9.87 7.07 4.09
N GLN A 33 -9.36 8.27 4.38
CA GLN A 33 -10.20 9.45 4.59
C GLN A 33 -11.06 9.77 3.36
N ALA A 34 -10.46 9.69 2.16
CA ALA A 34 -11.20 9.90 0.92
C ALA A 34 -12.33 8.89 0.73
N LEU A 35 -12.07 7.59 0.99
CA LEU A 35 -13.10 6.55 0.93
C LEU A 35 -14.18 6.75 1.98
N TRP A 36 -13.83 7.16 3.20
CA TRP A 36 -14.82 7.45 4.24
C TRP A 36 -15.74 8.61 3.84
N LEU A 37 -15.20 9.71 3.31
CA LEU A 37 -15.99 10.85 2.83
C LEU A 37 -16.90 10.47 1.65
N LEU A 38 -16.42 9.60 0.77
CA LEU A 38 -17.21 9.03 -0.33
C LEU A 38 -18.35 8.15 0.20
N ARG A 39 -18.13 7.38 1.28
CA ARG A 39 -19.17 6.59 1.93
C ARG A 39 -20.24 7.47 2.57
N ASP A 40 -19.83 8.59 3.15
CA ASP A 40 -20.70 9.65 3.69
C ASP A 40 -21.50 10.41 2.59
N GLY A 41 -21.35 10.00 1.32
CA GLY A 41 -22.16 10.48 0.20
C GLY A 41 -21.64 11.75 -0.45
N ARG A 42 -20.40 12.17 -0.17
CA ARG A 42 -19.73 13.26 -0.89
C ARG A 42 -19.37 12.84 -2.32
N SER A 43 -19.31 13.81 -3.21
CA SER A 43 -18.83 13.61 -4.59
C SER A 43 -17.31 13.50 -4.64
N LEU A 44 -16.78 12.90 -5.70
CA LEU A 44 -15.34 12.79 -5.93
C LEU A 44 -14.64 14.16 -5.97
N GLU A 45 -15.30 15.19 -6.50
CA GLU A 45 -14.77 16.56 -6.56
C GLU A 45 -14.64 17.19 -5.17
N GLU A 46 -15.67 17.02 -4.33
CA GLU A 46 -15.65 17.49 -2.94
C GLU A 46 -14.57 16.76 -2.14
N VAL A 47 -14.47 15.43 -2.31
CA VAL A 47 -13.45 14.63 -1.62
C VAL A 47 -12.04 15.03 -2.04
N ALA A 48 -11.80 15.26 -3.33
CA ALA A 48 -10.52 15.76 -3.82
C ALA A 48 -10.17 17.10 -3.14
N SER A 49 -11.13 18.02 -3.09
CA SER A 49 -10.96 19.33 -2.45
C SER A 49 -10.69 19.23 -0.94
N LEU A 50 -11.47 18.41 -0.22
CA LEU A 50 -11.36 18.21 1.23
C LEU A 50 -10.06 17.51 1.65
N THR A 51 -9.53 16.63 0.81
CA THR A 51 -8.29 15.90 1.07
C THR A 51 -7.05 16.63 0.54
N GLY A 52 -7.22 17.78 -0.14
CA GLY A 52 -6.13 18.51 -0.77
C GLY A 52 -5.51 17.79 -1.98
N MET A 53 -6.23 16.84 -2.57
CA MET A 53 -5.76 15.99 -3.65
C MET A 53 -6.38 16.39 -4.98
N ALA A 54 -5.70 16.08 -6.09
CA ALA A 54 -6.29 16.23 -7.40
C ALA A 54 -7.34 15.13 -7.64
N TYR A 55 -8.42 15.45 -8.36
CA TYR A 55 -9.48 14.49 -8.75
C TYR A 55 -8.91 13.21 -9.38
N ARG A 56 -7.93 13.36 -10.29
CA ARG A 56 -7.19 12.26 -10.96
C ARG A 56 -6.45 11.33 -9.99
N THR A 57 -6.12 11.81 -8.79
CA THR A 57 -5.43 11.02 -7.76
C THR A 57 -6.40 10.19 -6.94
N VAL A 58 -7.63 10.69 -6.73
CA VAL A 58 -8.69 9.97 -6.01
C VAL A 58 -9.29 8.84 -6.85
N GLN A 59 -9.33 9.00 -8.17
CA GLN A 59 -9.88 8.01 -9.11
C GLN A 59 -9.25 6.59 -8.97
N PRO A 60 -7.91 6.44 -8.95
CA PRO A 60 -7.27 5.15 -8.67
C PRO A 60 -7.68 4.53 -7.34
N TRP A 61 -7.90 5.31 -6.28
CA TRP A 61 -8.23 4.78 -4.97
C TRP A 61 -9.61 4.13 -4.96
N VAL A 62 -10.56 4.76 -5.63
CA VAL A 62 -11.89 4.19 -5.89
C VAL A 62 -11.82 2.92 -6.74
N ARG A 63 -10.94 2.91 -7.75
CA ARG A 63 -10.72 1.72 -8.58
C ARG A 63 -10.18 0.54 -7.75
N TRP A 64 -9.18 0.77 -6.92
CA TRP A 64 -8.62 -0.26 -6.02
C TRP A 64 -9.67 -0.79 -5.06
N TYR A 65 -10.45 0.11 -4.46
CA TYR A 65 -11.53 -0.30 -3.57
C TYR A 65 -12.58 -1.18 -4.26
N ARG A 66 -12.90 -0.91 -5.53
CA ARG A 66 -13.80 -1.78 -6.32
C ARG A 66 -13.20 -3.15 -6.65
N GLN A 67 -11.87 -3.24 -6.75
CA GLN A 67 -11.17 -4.48 -7.12
C GLN A 67 -11.08 -5.45 -5.94
N GLY A 68 -10.92 -4.96 -4.71
CA GLY A 68 -10.79 -5.83 -3.54
C GLY A 68 -10.87 -5.10 -2.20
N GLY A 69 -11.63 -4.02 -2.15
CA GLY A 69 -11.97 -3.32 -0.92
C GLY A 69 -10.79 -2.60 -0.27
N LEU A 70 -10.80 -2.55 1.06
CA LEU A 70 -9.74 -1.88 1.83
C LEU A 70 -8.38 -2.55 1.67
N THR A 71 -8.35 -3.88 1.48
CA THR A 71 -7.12 -4.64 1.25
C THR A 71 -6.36 -4.14 0.03
N GLU A 72 -7.04 -3.95 -1.10
CA GLU A 72 -6.38 -3.43 -2.31
C GLU A 72 -5.88 -1.99 -2.14
N VAL A 73 -6.62 -1.17 -1.38
CA VAL A 73 -6.25 0.23 -1.12
C VAL A 73 -5.01 0.33 -0.21
N THR A 74 -4.87 -0.58 0.75
CA THR A 74 -3.74 -0.64 1.69
C THR A 74 -2.52 -1.30 1.08
N CYS A 75 -2.68 -2.34 0.28
CA CYS A 75 -1.60 -3.05 -0.41
C CYS A 75 -0.93 -2.19 -1.50
N HIS A 76 -1.67 -1.32 -2.18
CA HIS A 76 -1.13 -0.48 -3.25
C HIS A 76 -0.17 0.60 -2.74
N ARG A 77 1.10 0.26 -2.50
CA ARG A 77 2.15 1.23 -2.22
C ARG A 77 2.59 1.92 -3.51
N GLN A 78 2.63 3.26 -3.53
CA GLN A 78 3.38 3.96 -4.59
C GLN A 78 4.87 3.83 -4.28
N GLY A 79 5.59 3.13 -5.16
CA GLY A 79 7.01 2.81 -4.98
C GLY A 79 7.20 1.51 -4.20
N GLY A 80 7.00 0.38 -4.87
CA GLY A 80 7.66 -0.87 -4.49
C GLY A 80 8.99 -0.90 -5.24
N GLY A 81 10.11 -0.92 -4.52
CA GLY A 81 11.39 -1.25 -5.14
C GLY A 81 11.28 -2.61 -5.84
N SER A 82 12.22 -2.90 -6.74
CA SER A 82 12.29 -4.24 -7.34
C SER A 82 12.27 -5.31 -6.24
N PRO A 83 11.59 -6.44 -6.48
CA PRO A 83 11.59 -7.54 -5.51
C PRO A 83 13.02 -7.90 -5.13
N ALA A 84 13.22 -8.31 -3.87
CA ALA A 84 14.53 -8.73 -3.41
C ALA A 84 15.07 -9.82 -4.34
N LYS A 85 16.33 -9.68 -4.79
CA LYS A 85 16.96 -10.65 -5.71
C LYS A 85 17.12 -12.03 -5.07
N LEU A 86 17.13 -12.11 -3.74
CA LEU A 86 17.25 -13.35 -2.98
C LEU A 86 15.89 -13.74 -2.41
N THR A 87 15.58 -15.03 -2.49
CA THR A 87 14.44 -15.63 -1.80
C THR A 87 14.63 -15.59 -0.27
N ALA A 88 13.56 -15.85 0.48
CA ALA A 88 13.63 -15.95 1.95
C ALA A 88 14.60 -17.05 2.40
N ALA A 89 14.61 -18.19 1.70
CA ALA A 89 15.51 -19.31 1.96
C ALA A 89 16.98 -18.94 1.69
N GLN A 90 17.28 -18.30 0.56
CA GLN A 90 18.64 -17.81 0.25
C GLN A 90 19.10 -16.74 1.24
N THR A 91 18.21 -15.87 1.70
CA THR A 91 18.52 -14.87 2.73
C THR A 91 18.87 -15.53 4.07
N GLN A 92 18.18 -16.61 4.43
CA GLN A 92 18.47 -17.37 5.65
C GLN A 92 19.79 -18.14 5.54
N ALA A 93 20.07 -18.76 4.39
CA ALA A 93 21.35 -19.41 4.11
C ALA A 93 22.51 -18.41 4.16
N LEU A 94 22.35 -17.22 3.56
CA LEU A 94 23.34 -16.14 3.60
C LEU A 94 23.66 -15.73 5.04
N LYS A 95 22.63 -15.58 5.89
CA LYS A 95 22.81 -15.24 7.32
C LYS A 95 23.56 -16.35 8.07
N ALA A 96 23.14 -17.59 7.91
CA ALA A 96 23.78 -18.72 8.57
C ALA A 96 25.27 -18.84 8.18
N GLN A 97 25.61 -18.55 6.92
CA GLN A 97 26.97 -18.61 6.41
C GLN A 97 27.82 -17.39 6.82
N ALA A 98 27.19 -16.23 7.02
CA ALA A 98 27.84 -15.07 7.62
C ALA A 98 28.15 -15.30 9.11
N ASP A 99 27.24 -15.94 9.84
CA ASP A 99 27.41 -16.27 11.26
C ASP A 99 28.54 -17.29 11.51
N THR A 100 28.83 -18.17 10.55
CA THR A 100 29.98 -19.09 10.60
C THR A 100 31.30 -18.42 10.22
N GLY A 101 31.30 -17.15 9.82
CA GLY A 101 32.50 -16.42 9.38
C GLY A 101 33.03 -16.87 8.02
N ALA A 102 32.20 -17.52 7.19
CA ALA A 102 32.63 -18.06 5.91
C ALA A 102 32.97 -16.98 4.86
N PHE A 103 32.49 -15.75 5.06
CA PHE A 103 32.80 -14.61 4.20
C PHE A 103 33.89 -13.76 4.83
N ARG A 104 35.04 -13.66 4.18
CA ARG A 104 36.13 -12.77 4.61
C ARG A 104 35.81 -11.32 4.28
N THR A 105 35.04 -11.10 3.21
CA THR A 105 34.65 -9.77 2.74
C THR A 105 33.19 -9.73 2.32
N ARG A 106 32.62 -8.51 2.26
CA ARG A 106 31.29 -8.29 1.69
C ARG A 106 31.20 -8.76 0.23
N TRP A 107 32.31 -8.77 -0.50
CA TRP A 107 32.36 -9.23 -1.89
C TRP A 107 32.12 -10.75 -1.99
N ASP A 108 32.71 -11.54 -1.10
CA ASP A 108 32.49 -13.00 -1.06
C ASP A 108 31.01 -13.34 -0.83
N ALA A 109 30.35 -12.58 0.05
CA ALA A 109 28.92 -12.72 0.32
C ALA A 109 28.05 -12.33 -0.89
N MET A 110 28.45 -11.28 -1.63
CA MET A 110 27.76 -10.86 -2.85
C MET A 110 27.92 -11.88 -3.98
N GLN A 111 29.12 -12.41 -4.16
CA GLN A 111 29.42 -13.42 -5.19
C GLN A 111 28.68 -14.72 -4.92
N TRP A 112 28.67 -15.20 -3.67
CA TRP A 112 27.85 -16.34 -3.28
C TRP A 112 26.37 -16.15 -3.64
N GLY A 113 25.83 -14.94 -3.43
CA GLY A 113 24.43 -14.64 -3.77
C GLY A 113 24.14 -14.57 -5.28
N LEU A 114 25.17 -14.53 -6.13
CA LEU A 114 25.03 -14.62 -7.60
C LEU A 114 25.12 -16.08 -8.09
N ASP A 115 25.73 -16.97 -7.30
CA ASP A 115 25.95 -18.38 -7.62
C ASP A 115 24.80 -19.32 -7.13
N GLN A 116 23.73 -18.76 -6.53
CA GLN A 116 22.57 -19.47 -5.95
C GLN A 116 21.29 -19.29 -6.76
#